data_AF-A0A944C143-F1
#
_entry.id   AF-A0A944C143-F1
#
_cell.length_a   1.000
_cell.length_b   1.000
_cell.length_c   1.000
_cell.angle_alpha   90.00
_cell.angle_beta   90.00
_cell.angle_gamma   90.00
#
_symmetry.space_group_name_H-M   'P 1'
#
loop_
_entity.id
_entity.type
_entity.pdbx_description
1 polymer ?
#
loop_
_entity_poly.entity_id
_entity_poly.type
_entity_poly.pdbx_seq_one_letter_code
_entity_poly.pdbx_strand_id
1 'polypeptide(L)' 'MEESYICEHDKHRRIGYAYVPFQRLGKLYDPETALRAGTIFPELNITLDEYERGLYNGA' A
#
# COMPACT_ATOMS: atom_id res chain seq x y z
N MET A 1 -32.03 19.20 -6.01
CA MET A 1 -31.28 20.46 -5.93
C MET A 1 -30.45 20.39 -4.65
N GLU A 2 -29.38 19.59 -4.69
CA GLU A 2 -28.41 19.43 -3.61
C GLU A 2 -27.02 19.60 -4.21
N GLU A 3 -26.73 20.80 -4.67
CA GLU A 3 -25.36 21.24 -4.93
C GLU A 3 -25.02 22.26 -3.85
N SER A 4 -24.76 21.72 -2.65
CA SER A 4 -24.26 22.50 -1.53
C SER A 4 -22.81 22.86 -1.80
N TYR A 5 -22.60 24.10 -2.24
CA TYR A 5 -21.39 24.92 -2.12
C TYR A 5 -20.13 24.20 -1.62
N ILE A 6 -19.26 23.78 -2.55
CA ILE A 6 -17.86 23.53 -2.22
C ILE A 6 -17.21 24.90 -2.00
N CYS A 7 -17.01 25.24 -0.73
CA CYS A 7 -16.22 26.39 -0.33
C CYS A 7 -14.77 26.19 -0.82
N GLU A 8 -14.18 27.16 -1.50
CA GLU A 8 -12.79 27.08 -2.04
C GLU A 8 -11.70 26.88 -0.96
N HIS A 9 -12.10 26.87 0.32
CA HIS A 9 -11.28 26.63 1.49
C HIS A 9 -11.09 25.13 1.85
N ASP A 10 -11.58 24.22 1.00
CA ASP A 10 -11.52 22.76 1.21
C ASP A 10 -10.41 22.06 0.39
N LYS A 11 -9.40 22.81 -0.08
CA LYS A 11 -8.28 22.25 -0.88
C LYS A 11 -7.42 21.21 -0.14
N HIS A 12 -7.64 21.00 1.16
CA HIS A 12 -6.90 20.05 1.99
C HIS A 12 -7.78 19.26 2.97
N ARG A 13 -9.02 18.92 2.60
CA ARG A 13 -9.78 17.91 3.36
C ARG A 13 -9.09 16.56 3.19
N ARG A 14 -8.37 16.10 4.22
CA ARG A 14 -7.79 14.75 4.25
C ARG A 14 -8.95 13.75 4.27
N ILE A 15 -9.15 13.06 3.15
CA ILE A 15 -10.23 12.09 2.95
C ILE A 15 -10.05 10.79 3.75
N GLY A 16 -8.90 10.61 4.42
CA GLY A 16 -8.61 9.47 5.27
C GLY A 16 -7.17 9.45 5.75
N TYR A 17 -6.87 8.46 6.60
CA TYR A 17 -5.53 8.14 7.07
C TYR A 17 -5.25 6.68 6.75
N ALA A 18 -4.04 6.38 6.29
CA ALA A 18 -3.57 5.01 6.10
C ALA A 18 -2.30 4.82 6.94
N TYR A 19 -2.22 3.68 7.62
CA TYR A 19 -1.00 3.24 8.28
C TYR A 19 -0.20 2.38 7.31
N VAL A 20 1.08 2.70 7.16
CA VAL A 20 2.03 1.87 6.39
C VAL A 20 2.95 1.20 7.40
N PRO A 21 2.96 -0.14 7.51
CA PRO A 21 3.82 -0.85 8.45
C PRO A 21 5.30 -0.77 8.01
N PHE A 22 6.21 -0.92 8.97
CA PHE A 22 7.63 -1.03 8.68
C PHE A 22 7.93 -2.29 7.85
N GLN A 23 8.45 -2.10 6.65
CA GLN A 23 8.79 -3.18 5.73
C GLN A 23 10.23 -3.64 5.96
N ARG A 24 10.44 -4.95 6.11
CA ARG A 24 11.77 -5.56 6.19
C ARG A 24 12.09 -6.18 4.83
N LEU A 25 12.85 -5.46 4.03
CA LEU A 25 13.26 -5.88 2.69
C LEU A 25 14.75 -6.25 2.74
N GLY A 26 15.08 -7.52 2.48
CA GLY A 26 16.46 -8.01 2.63
C GLY A 26 16.95 -8.85 1.47
N LYS A 27 16.05 -9.25 0.55
CA LYS A 27 16.38 -10.08 -0.60
C LYS A 27 16.03 -9.35 -1.88
N LEU A 28 16.76 -9.67 -2.94
CA LEU A 28 16.50 -9.14 -4.27
C LEU A 28 16.31 -10.32 -5.23
N TYR A 29 15.33 -10.20 -6.11
CA TYR A 29 15.29 -11.00 -7.32
C TYR A 29 16.41 -10.60 -8.28
N ASP A 30 16.76 -11.52 -9.18
CA ASP A 30 17.51 -11.18 -10.38
C ASP A 30 16.66 -10.26 -11.29
N PRO A 31 17.29 -9.50 -12.21
CA PRO A 31 16.59 -8.52 -13.04
C PRO A 31 15.45 -9.09 -13.89
N GLU A 32 15.59 -10.31 -14.41
CA GLU A 32 14.57 -10.93 -15.27
C GLU A 32 13.32 -11.28 -14.46
N THR A 33 13.52 -11.90 -13.29
CA THR A 33 12.44 -12.22 -12.36
C THR A 33 11.77 -10.96 -11.83
N ALA A 34 12.54 -9.93 -11.48
CA ALA A 34 12.00 -8.67 -10.96
C ALA A 34 11.09 -7.96 -11.98
N LEU A 35 11.49 -7.94 -13.26
CA LEU A 35 10.69 -7.35 -14.34
C LEU A 35 9.37 -8.09 -14.55
N ARG A 36 9.38 -9.43 -14.45
CA ARG A 36 8.16 -10.25 -14.57
C ARG A 36 7.24 -10.12 -13.36
N ALA A 37 7.79 -10.03 -12.16
CA ALA A 37 7.02 -9.93 -10.92
C ALA A 37 6.48 -8.52 -10.66
N GLY A 38 7.08 -7.48 -11.26
CA GLY A 38 6.72 -6.09 -11.03
C GLY A 38 7.29 -5.51 -9.73
N THR A 39 8.19 -6.24 -9.06
CA THR A 39 8.91 -5.82 -7.87
C THR A 39 10.27 -6.50 -7.82
N ILE A 40 11.30 -5.79 -7.33
CA ILE A 40 12.62 -6.38 -7.09
C ILE A 40 12.68 -7.14 -5.76
N PHE A 41 11.79 -6.83 -4.83
CA PHE A 41 11.78 -7.42 -3.49
C PHE A 41 10.80 -8.60 -3.44
N PRO A 42 11.30 -9.84 -3.21
CA PRO A 42 10.44 -11.01 -3.06
C PRO A 42 9.41 -10.86 -1.95
N GLU A 43 9.74 -10.13 -0.88
CA GLU A 43 8.87 -9.89 0.27
C GLU A 43 7.63 -9.06 -0.08
N LEU A 44 7.62 -8.37 -1.23
CA LEU A 44 6.47 -7.61 -1.74
C LEU A 44 5.65 -8.40 -2.78
N ASN A 45 6.17 -9.53 -3.25
CA ASN A 45 5.50 -10.36 -4.25
C ASN A 45 4.56 -11.37 -3.56
N ILE A 46 3.55 -10.83 -2.87
CA ILE A 46 2.58 -11.59 -2.07
C ILE A 46 1.15 -11.24 -2.47
N THR A 47 0.22 -12.15 -2.19
CA THR A 47 -1.21 -11.94 -2.40
C THR A 47 -1.83 -11.06 -1.32
N LEU A 48 -3.03 -10.51 -1.57
CA LEU A 48 -3.78 -9.75 -0.57
C LEU A 48 -4.08 -10.59 0.69
N ASP A 49 -4.44 -11.87 0.52
CA ASP A 49 -4.71 -12.77 1.65
C ASP A 49 -3.47 -12.96 2.56
N GLU A 50 -2.28 -13.07 1.95
CA GLU A 50 -1.02 -13.19 2.69
C GLU A 50 -0.67 -11.89 3.42
N TYR A 51 -0.93 -10.74 2.79
CA TYR A 51 -0.75 -9.44 3.39
C TYR A 51 -1.66 -9.26 4.62
N GLU A 52 -2.95 -9.58 4.48
CA GLU A 52 -3.93 -9.50 5.57
C GLU A 52 -3.52 -10.41 6.74
N ARG A 53 -3.14 -11.66 6.48
CA ARG A 53 -2.62 -12.56 7.53
C ARG A 53 -1.43 -11.92 8.25
N GLY A 54 -0.48 -11.36 7.51
CA GLY A 54 0.71 -10.70 8.06
C GLY A 54 0.39 -9.54 9.03
N LEU A 55 -0.73 -8.85 8.83
CA LEU A 55 -1.17 -7.77 9.73
C LEU A 55 -1.73 -8.28 11.06
N TYR A 56 -2.39 -9.44 11.08
CA TYR A 56 -3.07 -9.98 12.26
C TYR A 56 -2.26 -11.02 13.04
N ASN A 57 -1.16 -11.52 12.49
CA ASN A 57 -0.30 -12.52 13.12
C ASN A 57 0.59 -12.00 14.28
N GLY A 58 0.26 -10.83 14.85
CA GLY A 58 1.03 -10.15 15.90
C GLY A 58 0.19 -9.48 16.98
N ALA A 59 -1.05 -9.93 17.20
CA ALA A 59 -1.92 -9.51 18.30
C ALA A 59 -2.22 -10.68 19.26
#